data_AF-A0A830BQU7-F1
#
_entry.id   AF-A0A830BQU7-F1
#
_cell.length_a   1.000
_cell.length_b   1.000
_cell.length_c   1.000
_cell.angle_alpha   90.00
_cell.angle_beta   90.00
_cell.angle_gamma   90.00
#
_symmetry.space_group_name_H-M   'P 1'
#
loop_
_entity.id
_entity.type
_entity.pdbx_description
1 polymer ?
#
loop_
_entity_poly.entity_id
_entity_poly.type
_entity_poly.pdbx_seq_one_letter_code
_entity_poly.pdbx_strand_id
1 'polypeptide(L)'
;MKRDYPSKPMSVYATIWDASTWATNGGQEKVNYEYEPFVAEFKDLVLKGCIVDPTEQILSSNCTDSIAQLIAKDFATITPEGRESMRLFREKYMYYSYCYDSLRYPVPPPECVIVPSERDMFKESGRLKEKMKFHGRSSRHHRGRSRRRSKEAARG
;
A
#
# COMPACT_ATOMS: atom_id res chain seq x y z
N MET A 1 4.93 -16.76 22.91
CA MET A 1 4.00 -17.02 21.78
C MET A 1 4.83 -17.11 20.51
N LYS A 2 4.89 -18.29 19.89
CA LYS A 2 5.60 -18.48 18.61
C LYS A 2 4.74 -17.80 17.54
N ARG A 3 5.23 -16.71 16.95
CA ARG A 3 4.56 -16.06 15.82
C ARG A 3 4.76 -16.97 14.61
N ASP A 4 3.67 -17.37 13.96
CA ASP A 4 3.75 -18.16 12.74
C ASP A 4 4.33 -17.27 11.63
N TYR A 5 5.62 -17.42 11.39
CA TYR A 5 6.36 -16.73 10.34
C TYR A 5 6.67 -17.73 9.22
N PRO A 6 6.54 -17.34 7.93
CA PRO A 6 6.86 -18.23 6.81
C PRO A 6 8.28 -18.79 6.95
N SER A 7 8.38 -20.12 7.10
CA SER A 7 9.63 -20.83 7.39
C SER A 7 9.86 -22.04 6.48
N LYS A 8 8.95 -22.29 5.54
CA LYS A 8 9.07 -23.35 4.52
C LYS A 8 9.60 -22.75 3.21
N PRO A 9 10.34 -23.52 2.40
CA PRO A 9 10.70 -23.10 1.05
C PRO A 9 9.47 -22.67 0.23
N MET A 10 9.64 -21.68 -0.63
CA MET A 10 8.57 -21.11 -1.46
C MET A 10 9.01 -21.05 -2.93
N SER A 11 8.02 -21.03 -3.83
CA SER A 11 8.23 -20.82 -5.26
C SER A 11 7.58 -19.50 -5.68
N VAL A 12 8.14 -18.86 -6.71
CA VAL A 12 7.60 -17.62 -7.28
C VAL A 12 6.64 -17.97 -8.41
N TYR A 13 5.46 -17.35 -8.41
CA TYR A 13 4.44 -17.50 -9.44
C TYR A 13 4.03 -16.12 -9.97
N ALA A 14 3.79 -16.02 -11.27
CA ALA A 14 3.19 -14.85 -11.91
C ALA A 14 2.00 -15.32 -12.75
N THR A 15 0.81 -14.79 -12.47
CA THR A 15 -0.44 -15.19 -13.13
C THR A 15 -1.31 -13.98 -13.42
N ILE A 16 -2.00 -14.03 -14.56
CA ILE A 16 -3.16 -13.18 -14.87
C ILE A 16 -4.39 -14.08 -14.85
N TRP A 17 -5.42 -13.71 -14.10
CA TRP A 17 -6.60 -14.55 -13.90
C TRP A 17 -7.84 -13.71 -13.55
N ASP A 18 -9.02 -14.29 -13.78
CA ASP A 18 -10.31 -13.65 -13.49
C ASP A 18 -10.68 -13.79 -12.01
N ALA A 19 -10.64 -12.66 -11.31
CA ALA A 19 -11.00 -12.53 -9.90
C ALA A 19 -12.29 -11.69 -9.70
N SER A 20 -13.23 -11.76 -10.65
CA SER A 20 -14.47 -10.96 -10.68
C SER A 20 -15.34 -11.06 -9.42
N THR A 21 -15.17 -12.12 -8.61
CA THR A 21 -15.93 -12.27 -7.36
C THR A 21 -15.46 -11.33 -6.25
N TRP A 22 -14.28 -10.69 -6.36
CA TRP A 22 -13.77 -9.82 -5.28
C TRP A 22 -12.84 -8.68 -5.72
N ALA A 23 -12.18 -8.74 -6.87
CA ALA A 23 -11.08 -7.83 -7.20
C ALA A 23 -11.48 -6.36 -7.32
N THR A 24 -12.52 -6.06 -8.09
CA THR A 24 -12.94 -4.67 -8.36
C THR A 24 -14.21 -4.33 -7.59
N ASN A 25 -14.14 -3.29 -6.76
CA ASN A 25 -15.24 -2.83 -5.91
C ASN A 25 -15.87 -3.96 -5.07
N GLY A 26 -15.03 -4.89 -4.57
CA GLY A 26 -15.47 -6.05 -3.81
C GLY A 26 -16.30 -7.06 -4.62
N GLY A 27 -16.11 -7.12 -5.94
CA GLY A 27 -16.81 -8.03 -6.85
C GLY A 27 -18.08 -7.47 -7.51
N GLN A 28 -18.36 -6.18 -7.30
CA GLN A 28 -19.50 -5.50 -7.95
C GLN A 28 -19.23 -5.24 -9.44
N GLU A 29 -17.99 -4.94 -9.79
CA GLU A 29 -17.57 -4.74 -11.18
C GLU A 29 -16.88 -6.02 -11.66
N LYS A 30 -17.51 -6.71 -12.60
CA LYS A 30 -16.98 -7.95 -13.20
C LYS A 30 -16.15 -7.64 -14.43
N VAL A 31 -15.27 -8.57 -14.80
CA VAL A 31 -14.55 -8.47 -16.07
C VAL A 31 -15.55 -8.39 -17.23
N ASN A 32 -15.29 -7.48 -18.17
CA ASN A 32 -15.98 -7.47 -19.45
C ASN A 32 -15.04 -8.03 -20.51
N TYR A 33 -15.31 -9.26 -20.96
CA TYR A 33 -14.52 -9.98 -21.96
C TYR A 33 -14.58 -9.37 -23.36
N GLU A 34 -15.46 -8.40 -23.63
CA GLU A 34 -15.43 -7.63 -24.88
C GLU A 34 -14.13 -6.81 -25.05
N TYR A 35 -13.39 -6.55 -23.96
CA TYR A 35 -12.12 -5.84 -23.98
C TYR A 35 -10.89 -6.75 -24.04
N GLU A 36 -11.07 -8.03 -24.34
CA GLU A 36 -9.95 -8.97 -24.49
C GLU A 36 -9.10 -8.65 -25.74
N PRO A 37 -7.80 -9.02 -25.75
CA PRO A 37 -7.06 -9.76 -24.73
C PRO A 37 -6.60 -8.90 -23.55
N PHE A 38 -6.63 -9.47 -22.34
CA PHE A 38 -5.99 -8.88 -21.17
C PHE A 38 -4.52 -9.34 -21.12
N VAL A 39 -3.59 -8.42 -21.32
CA VAL A 39 -2.16 -8.73 -21.45
C VAL A 39 -1.37 -8.11 -20.29
N ALA A 40 -0.50 -8.92 -19.69
CA ALA A 40 0.50 -8.48 -18.71
C ALA A 40 1.90 -8.82 -19.23
N GLU A 41 2.77 -7.82 -19.33
CA GLU A 41 4.15 -7.99 -19.79
C GLU A 41 5.13 -7.86 -18.62
N PHE A 42 6.09 -8.78 -18.55
CA PHE A 42 7.11 -8.82 -17.52
C PHE A 42 8.50 -8.80 -18.19
N LYS A 43 9.41 -7.99 -17.66
CA LYS A 43 10.81 -7.91 -18.11
C LYS A 43 11.75 -7.76 -16.92
N ASP A 44 13.04 -7.96 -17.17
CA ASP A 44 14.11 -7.72 -16.19
C ASP A 44 13.93 -8.54 -14.89
N LEU A 45 13.51 -9.81 -15.00
CA LEU A 45 13.29 -10.68 -13.85
C LEU A 45 14.62 -10.98 -13.13
N VAL A 46 14.69 -10.63 -11.85
CA VAL A 46 15.86 -10.87 -10.99
C VAL A 46 15.46 -11.81 -9.85
N LEU A 47 16.01 -13.02 -9.86
CA LEU A 47 15.85 -13.98 -8.76
C LEU A 47 17.13 -14.00 -7.92
N LYS A 48 17.06 -13.42 -6.72
CA LYS A 48 18.12 -13.47 -5.70
C LYS A 48 17.56 -14.11 -4.45
N GLY A 49 17.98 -15.33 -4.17
CA GLY A 49 17.56 -16.08 -3.00
C GLY A 49 18.38 -17.36 -2.87
N CYS A 50 18.17 -18.10 -1.78
CA CYS A 50 18.73 -19.43 -1.67
C CYS A 50 17.82 -20.45 -2.36
N ILE A 51 18.37 -21.18 -3.33
CA ILE A 51 17.66 -22.23 -4.05
C ILE A 51 17.68 -23.50 -3.18
N VAL A 52 16.51 -24.07 -2.95
CA VAL A 52 16.34 -25.34 -2.24
C VAL A 52 15.77 -26.35 -3.23
N ASP A 53 16.31 -27.56 -3.24
CA ASP A 53 15.74 -28.65 -4.03
C ASP A 53 14.36 -29.02 -3.46
N PRO A 54 13.28 -28.99 -4.25
CA PRO A 54 11.95 -29.36 -3.78
C PRO A 54 11.85 -30.78 -3.21
N THR A 55 12.76 -31.69 -3.61
CA THR A 55 12.81 -33.08 -3.15
C THR A 55 13.55 -33.23 -1.83
N GLU A 56 14.50 -32.34 -1.53
CA GLU A 56 15.20 -32.26 -0.26
C GLU A 56 14.44 -31.31 0.66
N GLN A 57 13.48 -31.84 1.43
CA GLN A 57 12.69 -31.06 2.41
C GLN A 57 13.53 -30.49 3.58
N ILE A 58 14.85 -30.59 3.51
CA ILE A 58 15.81 -30.11 4.50
C ILE A 58 16.43 -28.85 3.91
N LEU A 59 16.51 -27.79 4.71
CA LEU A 59 17.27 -26.59 4.34
C LEU A 59 18.68 -27.05 3.99
N SER A 60 19.03 -27.05 2.70
CA SER A 60 20.38 -27.41 2.28
C SER A 60 21.33 -26.55 3.13
N SER A 61 22.38 -27.15 3.68
CA SER A 61 23.40 -26.46 4.49
C SER A 61 23.97 -25.19 3.81
N ASN A 62 23.69 -25.02 2.52
CA ASN A 62 24.14 -23.98 1.61
C ASN A 62 23.37 -22.64 1.72
N CYS A 63 22.23 -22.58 2.43
CA CYS A 63 21.50 -21.31 2.58
C CYS A 63 22.01 -20.39 3.69
N THR A 64 22.80 -20.92 4.63
CA THR A 64 23.25 -20.20 5.82
C THR A 64 24.03 -18.93 5.45
N ASP A 65 24.95 -19.02 4.50
CA ASP A 65 25.76 -17.87 4.05
C ASP A 65 24.91 -16.83 3.31
N SER A 66 23.94 -17.29 2.50
CA SER A 66 23.00 -16.39 1.82
C SER A 66 22.14 -15.61 2.81
N ILE A 67 21.67 -16.29 3.87
CA ILE A 67 20.91 -15.66 4.95
C ILE A 67 21.78 -14.67 5.72
N ALA A 68 23.01 -15.05 6.09
CA ALA A 68 23.94 -14.17 6.78
C ALA A 68 24.25 -12.91 5.95
N GLN A 69 24.48 -13.07 4.65
CA GLN A 69 24.66 -11.96 3.73
C GLN A 69 23.43 -11.06 3.66
N LEU A 70 22.22 -11.61 3.61
CA LEU A 70 20.97 -10.83 3.60
C LEU A 70 20.78 -10.03 4.89
N ILE A 71 21.05 -10.63 6.05
CA ILE A 71 20.95 -9.96 7.36
C ILE A 71 21.99 -8.84 7.49
N ALA A 72 23.16 -9.00 6.87
CA ALA A 72 24.21 -7.99 6.87
C ALA A 72 23.96 -6.82 5.90
N LYS A 73 22.88 -6.84 5.10
CA LYS A 73 22.56 -5.74 4.19
C LYS A 73 21.90 -4.58 4.93
N ASP A 74 22.13 -3.37 4.43
CA ASP A 74 21.56 -2.14 4.99
C ASP A 74 20.03 -2.13 5.01
N PHE A 75 19.39 -2.89 4.11
CA PHE A 75 17.93 -3.02 4.06
C PHE A 75 17.37 -4.09 5.02
N ALA A 76 18.20 -4.82 5.76
CA ALA A 76 17.74 -5.79 6.77
C ALA A 76 16.98 -5.10 7.91
N THR A 77 17.26 -3.81 8.14
CA THR A 77 16.50 -2.96 9.03
C THR A 77 16.02 -1.72 8.29
N ILE A 78 14.80 -1.27 8.60
CA ILE A 78 14.27 -0.05 7.98
C ILE A 78 14.98 1.18 8.58
N THR A 79 15.55 2.03 7.72
CA THR A 79 16.17 3.29 8.12
C THR A 79 15.11 4.27 8.66
N PRO A 80 15.50 5.30 9.43
CA PRO A 80 14.58 6.35 9.86
C PRO A 80 13.84 7.02 8.69
N GLU A 81 14.55 7.31 7.60
CA GLU A 81 14.00 7.94 6.39
C GLU A 81 13.03 6.99 5.66
N GLY A 82 13.36 5.69 5.62
CA GLY A 82 12.48 4.66 5.09
C GLY A 82 11.19 4.53 5.91
N ARG A 83 11.31 4.61 7.24
CA ARG A 83 10.15 4.58 8.15
C ARG A 83 9.25 5.80 7.97
N GLU A 84 9.83 6.98 7.82
CA GLU A 84 9.06 8.20 7.53
C GLU A 84 8.38 8.14 6.16
N SER A 85 9.08 7.66 5.14
CA SER A 85 8.51 7.46 3.81
C SER A 85 7.34 6.47 3.84
N MET A 86 7.48 5.37 4.59
CA MET A 86 6.42 4.39 4.79
C MET A 86 5.21 5.01 5.51
N ARG A 87 5.43 5.84 6.53
CA ARG A 87 4.36 6.56 7.26
C ARG A 87 3.59 7.49 6.32
N LEU A 88 4.30 8.34 5.57
CA LEU A 88 3.70 9.26 4.61
C LEU A 88 2.92 8.52 3.50
N PHE A 89 3.44 7.38 3.04
CA PHE A 89 2.73 6.56 2.05
C PHE A 89 1.44 5.98 2.63
N ARG A 90 1.49 5.42 3.85
CA ARG A 90 0.31 4.86 4.53
C ARG A 90 -0.76 5.93 4.77
N GLU A 91 -0.37 7.11 5.24
CA GLU A 91 -1.29 8.24 5.46
C GLU A 91 -1.99 8.72 4.18
N LYS A 92 -1.30 8.63 3.03
CA LYS A 92 -1.80 9.18 1.78
C LYS A 92 -2.47 8.15 0.86
N TYR A 93 -2.00 6.90 0.85
CA TYR A 93 -2.33 5.90 -0.18
C TYR A 93 -2.86 4.56 0.37
N MET A 94 -2.94 4.38 1.69
CA MET A 94 -3.56 3.16 2.26
C MET A 94 -5.09 3.29 2.28
N TYR A 95 -5.79 2.38 1.59
CA TYR A 95 -7.26 2.38 1.52
C TYR A 95 -7.93 1.35 2.44
N TYR A 96 -7.19 0.31 2.82
CA TYR A 96 -7.62 -0.77 3.72
C TYR A 96 -6.45 -1.26 4.57
N SER A 97 -6.71 -1.64 5.82
CA SER A 97 -5.76 -2.33 6.69
C SER A 97 -6.49 -3.28 7.62
N TYR A 98 -6.08 -4.56 7.62
CA TYR A 98 -6.66 -5.58 8.49
C TYR A 98 -6.38 -5.31 9.99
N CYS A 99 -5.28 -4.62 10.32
CA CYS A 99 -4.95 -4.24 11.70
C CYS A 99 -5.98 -3.27 12.32
N TYR A 100 -6.73 -2.55 11.48
CA TYR A 100 -7.78 -1.62 11.89
C TYR A 100 -9.19 -2.13 11.55
N ASP A 101 -9.30 -3.39 11.09
CA ASP A 101 -10.56 -4.06 10.77
C ASP A 101 -11.10 -4.77 12.02
N SER A 102 -11.74 -4.01 12.90
CA SER A 102 -12.35 -4.53 14.12
C SER A 102 -13.61 -5.34 13.88
N LEU A 103 -14.22 -5.25 12.68
CA LEU A 103 -15.33 -6.13 12.29
C LEU A 103 -14.83 -7.55 12.02
N ARG A 104 -13.67 -7.69 11.37
CA ARG A 104 -13.06 -8.99 11.07
C ARG A 104 -12.23 -9.52 12.24
N TYR A 105 -11.50 -8.64 12.91
CA TYR A 105 -10.60 -8.95 14.03
C TYR A 105 -10.96 -8.08 15.25
N PRO A 106 -11.92 -8.52 16.10
CA PRO A 106 -12.31 -7.76 17.29
C PRO A 106 -11.13 -7.42 18.21
N VAL A 107 -10.11 -8.28 18.24
CA VAL A 107 -8.80 -8.02 18.83
C VAL A 107 -7.78 -8.00 17.69
N PRO A 108 -7.00 -6.92 17.51
CA PRO A 108 -5.98 -6.87 16.48
C PRO A 108 -4.98 -8.03 16.60
N PRO A 109 -4.57 -8.64 15.48
CA PRO A 109 -3.54 -9.67 15.49
C PRO A 109 -2.23 -9.20 16.18
N PRO A 110 -1.49 -10.09 16.85
CA PRO A 110 -0.36 -9.73 17.72
C PRO A 110 0.87 -9.16 17.00
N GLU A 111 0.91 -9.23 15.67
CA GLU A 111 1.90 -8.59 14.81
C GLU A 111 1.58 -7.13 14.49
N CYS A 112 0.34 -6.70 14.71
CA CYS A 112 -0.09 -5.34 14.41
C CYS A 112 0.50 -4.33 15.41
N VAL A 113 1.07 -3.26 14.87
CA VAL A 113 1.46 -2.07 15.63
C VAL A 113 0.37 -1.01 15.40
N ILE A 114 -0.42 -0.72 16.42
CA ILE A 114 -1.52 0.23 16.34
C ILE A 114 -0.97 1.65 16.49
N VAL A 115 -1.01 2.42 15.41
CA VAL A 115 -0.64 3.84 15.41
C VAL A 115 -1.92 4.67 15.56
N PRO A 116 -2.07 5.50 16.62
CA PRO A 116 -3.31 6.25 16.86
C PRO A 116 -3.74 7.13 15.68
N SER A 117 -2.81 7.87 15.08
CA SER A 117 -3.10 8.75 13.94
C SER A 117 -3.60 7.98 12.71
N GLU A 118 -3.10 6.76 12.48
CA GLU A 118 -3.60 5.91 11.40
C GLU A 118 -4.96 5.33 11.74
N ARG A 119 -5.16 4.84 12.97
CA ARG A 119 -6.44 4.27 13.43
C ARG A 119 -7.59 5.23 13.18
N ASP A 120 -7.38 6.52 13.43
CA ASP A 120 -8.39 7.56 13.24
C ASP A 120 -8.83 7.73 11.78
N MET A 121 -8.01 7.29 10.82
CA MET A 121 -8.33 7.32 9.39
C MET A 121 -9.27 6.20 8.95
N PHE A 122 -9.36 5.08 9.67
CA PHE A 122 -10.08 3.87 9.24
C PHE A 122 -11.41 3.68 9.97
N LYS A 123 -12.42 3.22 9.22
CA LYS A 123 -13.69 2.71 9.76
C LYS A 123 -13.43 1.39 10.49
N GLU A 124 -14.41 0.93 11.26
CA GLU A 124 -14.37 -0.39 11.92
C GLU A 124 -14.15 -1.55 10.93
N SER A 125 -14.58 -1.39 9.68
CA SER A 125 -14.33 -2.35 8.59
C SER A 125 -12.87 -2.37 8.08
N GLY A 126 -11.95 -1.62 8.69
CA GLY A 126 -10.58 -1.44 8.21
C GLY A 126 -10.44 -0.61 6.93
N ARG A 127 -11.55 -0.23 6.27
CA ARG A 127 -11.57 0.67 5.10
C ARG A 127 -11.45 2.14 5.52
N LEU A 128 -10.83 2.96 4.68
CA LEU A 128 -10.64 4.39 4.91
C LEU A 128 -12.00 5.14 5.10
N LYS A 129 -12.06 6.06 6.08
CA LYS A 129 -13.27 6.84 6.42
C LYS A 129 -13.73 7.76 5.28
N GLU A 130 -12.80 8.59 4.80
CA GLU A 130 -13.02 9.49 3.67
C GLU A 130 -12.30 8.97 2.43
N LYS A 131 -12.82 9.23 1.22
CA LYS A 131 -12.03 9.03 0.00
C LYS A 131 -10.80 9.94 0.11
N MET A 132 -9.61 9.43 -0.21
CA MET A 132 -8.36 10.20 -0.20
C MET A 132 -8.60 11.59 -0.78
N LYS A 133 -8.50 12.63 0.05
CA LYS A 133 -8.41 14.00 -0.44
C LYS A 133 -7.04 14.11 -1.10
N PHE A 134 -6.95 13.69 -2.36
CA PHE A 134 -5.84 14.08 -3.23
C PHE A 134 -5.88 15.61 -3.26
N HIS A 135 -5.12 16.25 -2.38
CA HIS A 135 -4.96 17.70 -2.38
C HIS A 135 -4.17 18.10 -3.63
N GLY A 136 -4.85 18.14 -4.77
CA GLY A 136 -4.57 19.12 -5.79
C GLY A 136 -4.86 20.49 -5.16
N ARG A 137 -3.87 21.07 -4.48
CA ARG A 137 -3.89 22.49 -4.11
C ARG A 137 -3.83 23.31 -5.41
N SER A 138 -4.96 23.48 -6.09
CA SER A 138 -5.20 24.70 -6.86
C SER A 138 -5.98 25.65 -5.97
N SER A 139 -5.27 26.29 -5.03
CA SER A 139 -5.76 27.51 -4.40
C SER A 139 -5.77 28.59 -5.48
N ARG A 140 -6.88 28.72 -6.21
CA ARG A 140 -7.15 29.95 -6.97
C ARG A 140 -7.35 31.06 -5.95
N HIS A 141 -6.29 31.81 -5.68
CA HIS A 141 -6.39 33.12 -5.04
C HIS A 141 -7.15 34.07 -5.97
N HIS A 142 -8.48 34.10 -5.87
CA HIS A 142 -9.24 35.28 -6.30
C HIS A 142 -9.10 36.36 -5.23
N ARG A 143 -8.09 37.21 -5.38
CA ARG A 143 -8.03 38.50 -4.68
C ARG A 143 -7.71 39.59 -5.69
N GLY A 144 -8.66 40.52 -5.85
CA GLY A 144 -8.36 41.90 -6.22
C GLY A 144 -8.99 42.41 -7.51
N ARG A 145 -10.25 42.85 -7.46
CA ARG A 145 -10.68 44.00 -8.29
C ARG A 145 -11.54 44.94 -7.45
N SER A 146 -10.86 45.76 -6.64
CA SER A 146 -11.47 46.94 -6.02
C SER A 146 -11.89 47.89 -7.14
N ARG A 147 -13.20 48.07 -7.32
CA ARG A 147 -13.78 49.06 -8.21
C ARG A 147 -13.57 50.44 -7.59
N ARG A 148 -12.62 51.21 -8.15
CA ARG A 148 -12.55 52.68 -8.00
C ARG A 148 -13.87 53.27 -8.47
N ARG A 149 -14.59 53.92 -7.56
CA ARG A 149 -15.77 54.75 -7.86
C ARG A 149 -15.28 56.21 -7.81
N SER A 150 -14.98 56.79 -8.96
CA SER A 150 -14.77 58.24 -9.11
C SER A 150 -16.11 58.93 -8.86
N LYS A 151 -16.18 59.79 -7.83
CA LYS A 151 -17.25 60.77 -7.67
C LYS A 151 -16.84 62.02 -8.44
N GLU A 152 -17.50 62.26 -9.55
CA GLU A 152 -17.61 63.58 -10.17
C GLU A 152 -18.54 64.41 -9.30
N ALA A 153 -18.01 65.50 -8.73
CA ALA A 153 -18.80 66.53 -8.07
C ALA A 153 -18.82 67.75 -9.00
N ALA A 154 -19.97 67.95 -9.65
CA ALA A 154 -20.27 69.17 -10.39
C ALA A 154 -20.37 70.36 -9.42
N ARG A 155 -19.51 71.36 -9.61
CA ARG A 155 -19.69 72.76 -9.19
C ARG A 155 -18.85 73.64 -10.12
N GLY A 156 -19.49 74.59 -10.79
CA GLY A 156 -18.86 75.67 -11.56
C GLY A 156 -19.17 75.58 -13.04
#